data_AF-A0A1X1N3K4-F1
#
_entry.id   AF-A0A1X1N3K4-F1
#
_cell.length_a   1.000
_cell.length_b   1.000
_cell.length_c   1.000
_cell.angle_alpha   90.00
_cell.angle_beta   90.00
_cell.angle_gamma   90.00
#
_symmetry.space_group_name_H-M   'P 1'
#
loop_
_entity.id
_entity.type
_entity.pdbx_description
1 polymer ?
#
loop_
_entity_poly.entity_id
_entity_poly.type
_entity_poly.pdbx_seq_one_letter_code
_entity_poly.pdbx_strand_id
1 'polypeptide(L)'
;MNRTPSSYHVQALLTPGGLWRASVKELPGVQEQHRSLAQMERRVRRAIASTTEGLQPEDVRLDIEYSTGDSGFDHELATARAKRELADELAQQARKAAVPLAQRLVRAGVSHRDAGTLLGTSGGLVTAMIKPKS
;
A
#
# COMPACT_ATOMS: atom_id res chain seq x y z
N MET A 1 -24.33 14.58 -21.96
CA MET A 1 -23.25 14.88 -20.99
C MET A 1 -22.68 13.57 -20.50
N ASN A 2 -21.56 13.12 -21.07
CA ASN A 2 -20.84 11.96 -20.52
C ASN A 2 -20.15 12.41 -19.23
N ARG A 3 -20.45 11.75 -18.11
CA ARG A 3 -19.71 11.95 -16.86
C ARG A 3 -18.29 11.44 -17.09
N THR A 4 -17.31 12.32 -16.94
CA THR A 4 -15.90 11.93 -16.86
C THR A 4 -15.73 10.94 -15.71
N PRO A 5 -15.16 9.74 -15.92
CA PRO A 5 -14.94 8.81 -14.84
C PRO A 5 -13.90 9.40 -13.86
N SER A 6 -14.18 9.33 -12.57
CA SER A 6 -13.24 9.78 -11.53
C SER A 6 -12.06 8.81 -11.33
N SER A 7 -12.15 7.62 -11.93
CA SER A 7 -11.14 6.55 -11.85
C SER A 7 -10.88 5.96 -13.23
N TYR A 8 -9.60 5.76 -13.56
CA TYR A 8 -9.14 5.25 -14.85
C TYR A 8 -8.41 3.93 -14.69
N HIS A 9 -8.67 2.95 -15.54
CA HIS A 9 -8.00 1.65 -15.50
C HIS A 9 -6.70 1.72 -16.30
N VAL A 10 -5.60 1.41 -15.63
CA VAL A 10 -4.24 1.48 -16.18
C VAL A 10 -3.63 0.08 -16.17
N GLN A 11 -3.17 -0.38 -17.33
CA GLN A 11 -2.31 -1.56 -17.40
C GLN A 11 -0.85 -1.11 -17.42
N ALA A 12 -0.07 -1.53 -16.43
CA ALA A 12 1.34 -1.23 -16.30
C ALA A 12 2.18 -2.50 -16.53
N LEU A 13 2.83 -2.58 -17.70
CA LEU A 13 3.64 -3.71 -18.12
C LEU A 13 5.13 -3.41 -17.94
N LEU A 14 5.87 -4.28 -17.25
CA LEU A 14 7.33 -4.24 -17.21
C LEU A 14 7.89 -4.72 -18.55
N THR A 15 8.78 -3.92 -19.12
CA THR A 15 9.49 -4.26 -20.36
C THR A 15 10.84 -4.93 -20.03
N PRO A 16 11.43 -5.71 -20.96
CA PRO A 16 12.75 -6.31 -20.78
C PRO A 16 13.88 -5.31 -20.46
N GLY A 17 13.69 -4.02 -20.80
CA GLY A 17 14.63 -2.93 -20.48
C GLY A 17 14.42 -2.27 -19.12
N GLY A 18 13.55 -2.82 -18.26
CA GLY A 18 13.25 -2.30 -16.93
C GLY A 18 12.41 -1.02 -16.92
N LEU A 19 11.72 -0.71 -18.02
CA LEU A 19 10.73 0.36 -18.09
C LEU A 19 9.35 -0.20 -17.82
N TRP A 20 8.56 0.52 -17.02
CA TRP A 20 7.13 0.30 -16.93
C TRP A 20 6.43 1.09 -18.04
N ARG A 21 5.57 0.41 -18.79
CA ARG A 21 4.73 1.00 -19.81
C ARG A 21 3.28 0.96 -19.34
N ALA A 22 2.68 2.13 -19.20
CA ALA A 22 1.28 2.30 -18.85
C ALA A 22 0.43 2.57 -20.09
N SER A 23 -0.72 1.91 -20.19
CA SER A 23 -1.81 2.23 -21.11
C SER A 23 -3.10 2.47 -20.32
N VAL A 24 -3.86 3.50 -20.71
CA VAL A 24 -5.14 3.84 -20.07
C VAL A 24 -6.28 3.31 -20.91
N LYS A 25 -7.13 2.44 -20.33
CA LYS A 25 -8.20 1.75 -21.06
C LYS A 25 -9.23 2.71 -21.64
N GLU A 26 -9.61 3.73 -20.88
CA GLU A 26 -10.61 4.73 -21.28
C GLU A 26 -10.07 5.73 -22.28
N LEU A 27 -8.74 5.87 -22.35
CA LEU A 27 -8.04 6.83 -23.20
C LEU A 27 -6.93 6.11 -23.97
N PRO A 28 -7.24 5.38 -25.06
CA PRO A 28 -6.24 4.58 -25.80
C PRO A 28 -5.05 5.38 -26.34
N GLY A 29 -5.21 6.69 -26.52
CA GLY A 29 -4.13 7.62 -26.92
C GLY A 29 -3.20 8.03 -25.78
N VAL A 30 -3.54 7.73 -24.52
CA VAL A 30 -2.71 8.01 -23.35
C VAL A 30 -1.85 6.79 -23.05
N GLN A 31 -0.57 6.92 -23.39
CA GLN A 31 0.46 5.94 -23.05
C GLN A 31 1.66 6.66 -22.45
N GLU A 32 2.18 6.12 -21.36
CA GLU A 32 3.31 6.69 -20.65
C GLU A 32 4.30 5.61 -20.27
N GLN A 33 5.57 5.97 -20.11
CA GLN A 33 6.58 5.03 -19.67
C GLN A 33 7.64 5.65 -18.77
N HIS A 34 8.09 4.87 -17.78
CA HIS A 34 9.17 5.27 -16.88
C HIS A 34 9.82 4.08 -16.16
N ARG A 35 11.05 4.22 -15.68
CA ARG A 35 11.73 3.21 -14.83
C ARG A 35 11.19 3.10 -13.41
N SER A 36 10.33 4.03 -13.00
CA SER A 36 9.82 4.14 -11.63
C SER A 36 8.30 4.21 -11.72
N LEU A 37 7.63 3.34 -10.96
CA LEU A 37 6.17 3.29 -10.89
C LEU A 37 5.59 4.65 -10.51
N ALA A 38 6.07 5.26 -9.42
CA ALA A 38 5.58 6.56 -8.98
C ALA A 38 5.71 7.66 -10.06
N GLN A 39 6.81 7.66 -10.81
CA GLN A 39 7.02 8.62 -11.90
C GLN A 39 6.13 8.32 -13.12
N MET A 40 5.95 7.05 -13.46
CA MET A 40 5.02 6.59 -14.49
C MET A 40 3.60 7.05 -14.14
N GLU A 41 3.13 6.77 -12.92
CA GLU A 41 1.79 7.18 -12.50
C GLU A 41 1.58 8.69 -12.56
N ARG A 42 2.57 9.49 -12.11
CA ARG A 42 2.48 10.95 -12.19
C ARG A 42 2.41 11.45 -13.63
N ARG A 43 3.06 10.78 -14.57
CA ARG A 43 2.96 11.09 -16.00
C ARG A 43 1.58 10.72 -16.53
N VAL A 44 1.08 9.53 -16.19
CA VAL A 44 -0.28 9.08 -16.57
C VAL A 44 -1.35 10.07 -16.10
N ARG A 45 -1.34 10.50 -14.83
CA ARG A 45 -2.30 11.48 -14.30
C ARG A 45 -2.26 12.80 -15.07
N ARG A 46 -1.06 13.29 -15.39
CA ARG A 46 -0.89 14.52 -16.19
C ARG A 46 -1.40 14.36 -17.62
N ALA A 47 -1.11 13.24 -18.27
CA ALA A 47 -1.60 12.98 -19.62
C ALA A 47 -3.13 12.86 -19.68
N ILE A 48 -3.75 12.20 -18.69
CA ILE A 48 -5.22 12.11 -18.55
C ILE A 48 -5.82 13.52 -18.37
N ALA A 49 -5.28 14.31 -17.44
CA ALA A 49 -5.73 15.68 -17.18
C ALA A 49 -5.60 16.58 -18.42
N SER A 50 -4.49 16.50 -19.15
CA SER A 50 -4.30 17.26 -20.40
C SER A 50 -5.28 16.86 -21.51
N THR A 51 -5.78 15.62 -21.49
CA THR A 51 -6.71 15.09 -22.50
C THR A 51 -8.17 15.32 -22.10
N THR A 52 -8.43 15.69 -20.85
CA THR A 52 -9.78 15.73 -20.27
C THR A 52 -10.07 17.13 -19.74
N GLU A 53 -10.97 17.84 -20.41
CA GLU A 53 -11.30 19.22 -20.05
C GLU A 53 -11.80 19.34 -18.59
N GLY A 54 -11.24 20.32 -17.86
CA GLY A 54 -11.62 20.63 -16.49
C GLY A 54 -11.10 19.66 -15.42
N LEU A 55 -10.27 18.68 -15.78
CA LEU A 55 -9.72 17.71 -14.83
C LEU A 55 -8.30 18.09 -14.40
N GLN A 56 -8.03 18.14 -13.10
CA GLN A 56 -6.68 18.34 -12.57
C GLN A 56 -5.98 16.99 -12.31
N PRO A 57 -4.64 16.89 -12.46
CA PRO A 57 -3.91 15.64 -12.24
C PRO A 57 -4.14 15.00 -10.86
N GLU A 58 -4.31 15.80 -9.81
CA GLU A 58 -4.58 15.38 -8.44
C GLU A 58 -5.97 14.76 -8.24
N ASP A 59 -6.93 15.11 -9.09
CA ASP A 59 -8.29 14.57 -9.05
C ASP A 59 -8.40 13.22 -9.80
N VAL A 60 -7.35 12.84 -10.53
CA VAL A 60 -7.30 11.59 -11.29
C VAL A 60 -6.98 10.42 -10.36
N ARG A 61 -7.97 9.54 -10.15
CA ARG A 61 -7.74 8.22 -9.53
C ARG A 61 -7.32 7.22 -10.59
N LEU A 62 -6.33 6.40 -10.26
CA LEU A 62 -5.85 5.32 -11.11
C LEU A 62 -6.15 4.00 -10.41
N ASP A 63 -6.77 3.09 -11.14
CA ASP A 63 -6.84 1.68 -10.78
C ASP A 63 -5.81 0.96 -11.66
N ILE A 64 -4.71 0.50 -11.06
CA ILE A 64 -3.53 0.05 -11.81
C ILE A 64 -3.33 -1.44 -11.63
N GLU A 65 -3.36 -2.16 -12.75
CA GLU A 65 -2.96 -3.55 -12.84
C GLU A 65 -1.49 -3.62 -13.26
N TYR A 66 -0.66 -4.24 -12.42
CA TYR A 66 0.76 -4.43 -12.69
C TYR A 66 1.02 -5.83 -13.23
N SER A 67 1.73 -5.91 -14.35
CA SER A 67 2.19 -7.15 -14.96
C SER A 67 3.67 -7.05 -15.27
N THR A 68 4.44 -8.08 -14.92
CA THR A 68 5.84 -8.19 -15.31
C THR A 68 6.01 -8.81 -16.71
N GLY A 69 4.91 -9.33 -17.28
CA GLY A 69 4.92 -10.08 -18.53
C GLY A 69 5.27 -11.57 -18.34
N ASP A 70 5.58 -11.97 -17.10
CA ASP A 70 5.78 -13.35 -16.69
C ASP A 70 4.72 -13.70 -15.63
N SER A 71 3.77 -14.56 -16.01
CA SER A 71 2.68 -14.98 -15.14
C SER A 71 3.14 -15.71 -13.87
N GLY A 72 4.26 -16.43 -13.93
CA GLY A 72 4.83 -17.09 -12.77
C GLY A 72 5.36 -16.06 -11.78
N PHE A 73 6.11 -15.08 -12.28
CA PHE A 73 6.63 -14.00 -11.45
C PHE A 73 5.53 -13.10 -10.88
N ASP A 74 4.50 -12.80 -11.67
CA ASP A 74 3.34 -12.03 -11.21
C ASP A 74 2.58 -12.75 -10.09
N HIS A 75 2.43 -14.07 -10.18
CA HIS A 75 1.84 -14.88 -9.13
C HIS A 75 2.69 -14.87 -7.84
N GLU A 76 4.01 -14.96 -7.96
CA GLU A 76 4.93 -14.86 -6.81
C GLU A 76 4.84 -13.48 -6.14
N LEU A 77 4.79 -12.39 -6.91
CA LEU A 77 4.61 -11.04 -6.39
C LEU A 77 3.27 -10.88 -5.67
N ALA A 78 2.18 -11.39 -6.25
CA ALA A 78 0.86 -11.37 -5.63
C ALA A 78 0.86 -12.16 -4.30
N THR A 79 1.48 -13.34 -4.29
CA THR A 79 1.63 -14.18 -3.10
C THR A 79 2.43 -13.45 -2.00
N ALA A 80 3.52 -12.78 -2.37
CA ALA A 80 4.35 -12.02 -1.44
C ALA A 80 3.57 -10.85 -0.81
N ARG A 81 2.78 -10.12 -1.60
CA ARG A 81 1.90 -9.04 -1.12
C ARG A 81 0.84 -9.57 -0.16
N ALA A 82 0.13 -10.63 -0.53
CA ALA A 82 -0.91 -11.23 0.31
C ALA A 82 -0.34 -11.73 1.65
N LYS A 83 0.84 -12.36 1.65
CA LYS A 83 1.53 -12.77 2.88
C LYS A 83 1.90 -11.57 3.76
N ARG A 84 2.29 -10.44 3.15
CA ARG A 84 2.62 -9.22 3.88
C ARG A 84 1.38 -8.62 4.54
N GLU A 85 0.28 -8.53 3.81
CA GLU A 85 -1.01 -8.06 4.33
C GLU A 85 -1.48 -8.92 5.51
N LEU A 86 -1.45 -10.24 5.36
CA LEU A 86 -1.77 -11.17 6.44
C LEU A 86 -0.86 -10.99 7.67
N ALA A 87 0.43 -10.77 7.47
CA ALA A 87 1.36 -10.51 8.56
C ALA A 87 1.03 -9.19 9.30
N ASP A 88 0.67 -8.14 8.56
CA ASP A 88 0.28 -6.85 9.14
C ASP A 88 -1.06 -6.97 9.91
N GLU A 89 -2.03 -7.73 9.40
CA GLU A 89 -3.28 -8.04 10.10
C GLU A 89 -3.06 -8.80 11.41
N LEU A 90 -2.28 -9.89 11.35
CA LEU A 90 -1.95 -10.69 12.54
C LEU A 90 -1.18 -9.87 13.57
N ALA A 91 -0.26 -9.01 13.13
CA ALA A 91 0.46 -8.09 14.02
C ALA A 91 -0.49 -7.10 14.72
N GLN A 92 -1.49 -6.57 14.00
CA GLN A 92 -2.52 -5.71 14.60
C GLN A 92 -3.39 -6.46 15.61
N GLN A 93 -3.81 -7.70 15.30
CA GLN A 93 -4.59 -8.53 16.20
C GLN A 93 -3.82 -8.87 17.47
N ALA A 94 -2.56 -9.30 17.34
CA ALA A 94 -1.66 -9.57 18.46
C ALA A 94 -1.49 -8.32 19.35
N ARG A 95 -1.29 -7.15 18.74
CA ARG A 95 -1.21 -5.89 19.49
C ARG A 95 -2.50 -5.57 20.25
N LYS A 96 -3.67 -5.71 19.61
CA LYS A 96 -4.98 -5.49 20.26
C LYS A 96 -5.17 -6.40 21.47
N ALA A 97 -4.77 -7.68 21.37
CA ALA A 97 -4.84 -8.63 22.47
C ALA A 97 -3.81 -8.33 23.59
N ALA A 98 -2.62 -7.85 23.23
CA ALA A 98 -1.53 -7.57 24.17
C ALA A 98 -1.77 -6.33 25.04
N VAL A 99 -2.43 -5.28 24.51
CA VAL A 99 -2.65 -4.00 25.23
C VAL A 99 -3.31 -4.18 26.62
N PRO A 100 -4.46 -4.85 26.77
CA PRO A 100 -5.07 -5.02 28.09
C PRO A 100 -4.21 -5.87 29.04
N LEU A 101 -3.45 -6.85 28.52
CA LEU A 101 -2.53 -7.65 29.32
C LEU A 101 -1.33 -6.83 29.81
N ALA A 102 -0.74 -6.02 28.93
CA ALA A 102 0.33 -5.08 29.27
C ALA A 102 -0.12 -4.13 30.39
N GLN A 103 -1.32 -3.54 30.27
CA GLN A 103 -1.87 -2.67 31.31
C GLN A 103 -2.03 -3.40 32.66
N ARG A 104 -2.53 -4.65 32.65
CA ARG A 104 -2.70 -5.46 33.87
C ARG A 104 -1.36 -5.80 34.52
N LEU A 105 -0.36 -6.20 33.72
CA LEU A 105 0.98 -6.51 34.21
C LEU A 105 1.63 -5.29 34.87
N VAL A 106 1.57 -4.13 34.22
CA VAL A 106 2.16 -2.89 34.76
C VAL A 106 1.43 -2.43 36.02
N ARG A 107 0.09 -2.52 36.07
CA ARG A 107 -0.68 -2.23 37.31
C ARG A 107 -0.36 -3.19 38.45
N ALA A 108 0.03 -4.42 38.14
CA ALA A 108 0.49 -5.41 39.12
C ALA A 108 1.95 -5.19 39.56
N GLY A 109 2.61 -4.13 39.11
CA GLY A 109 3.99 -3.79 39.47
C GLY A 109 5.05 -4.49 38.63
N VAL A 110 4.68 -5.23 37.58
CA VAL A 110 5.65 -5.86 36.67
C VAL A 110 6.36 -4.77 35.87
N SER A 111 7.69 -4.86 35.80
CA SER A 111 8.50 -3.92 35.02
C SER A 111 8.12 -3.96 33.53
N HIS A 112 8.25 -2.85 32.79
CA HIS A 112 7.97 -2.84 31.36
C HIS A 112 8.83 -3.86 30.59
N ARG A 113 10.06 -4.10 31.05
CA ARG A 113 10.97 -5.08 30.44
C ARG A 113 10.41 -6.49 30.57
N ASP A 114 10.01 -6.89 31.78
CA ASP A 114 9.51 -8.24 32.04
C ASP A 114 8.13 -8.45 31.42
N ALA A 115 7.27 -7.42 31.44
CA ALA A 115 6.01 -7.45 30.71
C ALA A 115 6.23 -7.63 29.20
N GLY A 116 7.29 -7.03 28.64
CA GLY A 116 7.71 -7.25 27.26
C GLY A 116 8.06 -8.71 27.01
N THR A 117 8.94 -9.27 27.83
CA THR A 117 9.33 -10.69 27.75
C THR A 117 8.13 -11.64 27.83
N LEU A 118 7.20 -11.41 28.76
CA LEU A 118 6.00 -12.23 28.93
C LEU A 118 5.05 -12.16 27.72
N LEU A 119 4.99 -11.00 27.05
CA LEU A 119 4.13 -10.78 25.88
C LEU A 119 4.84 -11.09 24.56
N GLY A 120 6.07 -11.61 24.59
CA GLY A 120 6.87 -11.88 23.38
C GLY A 120 7.20 -10.61 22.59
N THR A 121 7.38 -9.48 23.28
CA THR A 121 7.63 -8.16 22.68
C THR A 121 8.73 -7.40 23.44
N SER A 122 9.03 -6.17 23.03
CA SER A 122 10.01 -5.34 23.74
C SER A 122 9.33 -4.50 24.84
N GLY A 123 10.07 -4.16 25.90
CA GLY A 123 9.56 -3.25 26.94
C GLY A 123 9.26 -1.84 26.41
N GLY A 124 9.95 -1.41 25.34
CA GLY A 124 9.63 -0.18 24.62
C GLY A 124 8.25 -0.24 23.96
N LEU A 125 7.87 -1.39 23.40
CA LEU A 125 6.52 -1.60 22.85
C LEU A 125 5.46 -1.64 23.95
N VAL A 126 5.75 -2.23 25.12
CA VAL A 126 4.85 -2.15 26.29
C VAL A 126 4.60 -0.69 26.68
N THR A 127 5.66 0.12 26.76
CA THR A 127 5.55 1.56 27.04
C THR A 127 4.67 2.27 26.01
N ALA A 128 4.81 1.95 24.73
CA ALA A 128 4.00 2.52 23.66
C ALA A 128 2.53 2.04 23.68
N MET A 129 2.26 0.83 24.18
CA MET A 129 0.90 0.28 24.29
C MET A 129 0.08 0.94 25.40
N ILE A 130 0.73 1.33 26.51
CA ILE A 130 0.04 1.87 27.69
C ILE A 130 -0.03 3.41 27.71
N LYS A 131 0.71 4.09 26.84
CA LYS A 131 0.57 5.54 26.67
C LYS A 131 -0.82 5.87 26.10
N PRO A 132 -1.56 6.82 26.68
CA PRO A 132 -2.80 7.30 26.08
C PRO A 132 -2.49 7.91 24.70
N LYS A 133 -3.35 7.66 23.71
CA LYS A 133 -3.29 8.41 22.44
C LYS A 133 -3.67 9.86 22.75
N SER A 134 -2.74 10.78 22.50
CA SER A 134 -3.04 12.22 22.37
C SER A 134 -3.91 12.48 21.14
#